data_AF-A0A4Q6GPU8-F1
#
_entry.id   AF-A0A4Q6GPU8-F1
#
_cell.length_a   1.000
_cell.length_b   1.000
_cell.length_c   1.000
_cell.angle_alpha   90.00
_cell.angle_beta   90.00
_cell.angle_gamma   90.00
#
_symmetry.space_group_name_H-M   'P 1'
#
loop_
_entity.id
_entity.type
_entity.pdbx_description
1 polymer ?
#
loop_
_entity_poly.entity_id
_entity_poly.type
_entity_poly.pdbx_seq_one_letter_code
_entity_poly.pdbx_strand_id
1 'polypeptide(L)'
;MSGARMPDEGFLRRWARLKSTGGDAAPADAPRAPAAPALAPAPLSPARSEAAPRAPLPTVDDVAGLTPDADFSAFVAQGVDKSVQRLALKKLFADPHFHVMDGLDMYMSDYNKASPLSPAMLASLKHAPGVLDRLFGEQQEGADKAAQAQLTDMQHGQPTEQEHTPEHERAPQSTQQGNA
;
A
#
# COMPACT_ATOMS: atom_id res chain seq x y z
N MET A 1 -32.09 -58.60 19.02
CA MET A 1 -32.08 -57.12 18.99
C MET A 1 -30.86 -56.68 18.19
N SER A 2 -30.99 -56.56 16.86
CA SER A 2 -29.88 -56.20 15.97
C SER A 2 -29.71 -54.69 15.93
N GLY A 3 -28.66 -54.17 16.56
CA GLY A 3 -28.19 -52.80 16.37
C GLY A 3 -27.24 -52.76 15.17
N ALA A 4 -27.68 -52.17 14.06
CA ALA A 4 -26.84 -51.97 12.88
C ALA A 4 -25.73 -50.95 13.22
N ARG A 5 -24.46 -51.35 13.08
CA ARG A 5 -23.30 -50.46 13.14
C ARG A 5 -23.24 -49.68 11.83
N MET A 6 -23.55 -48.38 11.85
CA MET A 6 -23.37 -47.53 10.67
C MET A 6 -21.88 -47.41 10.31
N PRO A 7 -21.50 -47.50 9.02
CA PRO A 7 -20.11 -47.33 8.61
C PRO A 7 -19.67 -45.86 8.74
N ASP A 8 -18.48 -45.62 9.28
CA ASP A 8 -17.85 -44.30 9.38
C ASP A 8 -17.61 -43.72 7.97
N GLU A 9 -18.47 -42.81 7.55
CA GLU A 9 -18.37 -42.11 6.27
C GLU A 9 -17.17 -41.14 6.25
N GLY A 10 -16.31 -41.19 5.22
CA GLY A 10 -15.13 -40.32 5.10
C GLY A 10 -15.43 -38.83 4.82
N PHE A 11 -14.50 -37.93 5.19
CA PHE A 11 -14.64 -36.46 5.15
C PHE A 11 -15.23 -35.91 3.85
N LEU A 12 -14.73 -36.34 2.69
CA LEU A 12 -15.19 -35.84 1.39
C LEU A 12 -16.65 -36.19 1.11
N ARG A 13 -17.14 -37.34 1.56
CA ARG A 13 -18.56 -37.73 1.38
C ARG A 13 -19.49 -36.94 2.30
N ARG A 14 -19.01 -36.59 3.50
CA ARG A 14 -19.73 -35.67 4.41
C ARG A 14 -19.81 -34.27 3.84
N TRP A 15 -18.68 -33.76 3.35
CA TRP A 15 -18.59 -32.45 2.74
C TRP A 15 -19.42 -32.34 1.46
N ALA A 16 -19.37 -33.36 0.59
CA ALA A 16 -20.21 -33.43 -0.61
C ALA A 16 -21.70 -33.37 -0.26
N ARG A 17 -22.15 -34.11 0.77
CA ARG A 17 -23.54 -34.04 1.24
C ARG A 17 -23.90 -32.68 1.80
N LEU A 18 -23.07 -32.11 2.68
CA LEU A 18 -23.29 -30.78 3.25
C LEU A 18 -23.43 -29.71 2.16
N LYS A 19 -22.66 -29.84 1.07
CA LYS A 19 -22.74 -28.95 -0.09
C LYS A 19 -23.95 -29.25 -0.98
N SER A 20 -24.37 -30.51 -1.13
CA SER A 20 -25.55 -30.87 -1.95
C SER A 20 -26.88 -30.68 -1.24
N THR A 21 -26.93 -30.80 0.09
CA THR A 21 -28.14 -30.55 0.91
C THR A 21 -28.26 -29.08 1.32
N GLY A 22 -27.46 -28.19 0.72
CA GLY A 22 -27.59 -26.75 0.90
C GLY A 22 -27.51 -26.30 2.36
N GLY A 23 -26.51 -26.76 3.13
CA GLY A 23 -26.15 -26.13 4.42
C GLY A 23 -27.23 -26.02 5.51
N ASP A 24 -28.40 -26.66 5.39
CA ASP A 24 -29.52 -26.48 6.34
C ASP A 24 -29.54 -27.49 7.51
N ALA A 25 -28.56 -28.38 7.58
CA ALA A 25 -28.38 -29.25 8.74
C ALA A 25 -27.51 -28.57 9.81
N ALA A 26 -28.05 -27.55 10.47
CA ALA A 26 -27.46 -27.04 11.71
C ALA A 26 -27.65 -28.08 12.83
N PRO A 27 -26.60 -28.45 13.60
CA PRO A 27 -26.78 -29.26 14.80
C PRO A 27 -27.61 -28.46 15.81
N ALA A 28 -28.70 -29.07 16.30
CA ALA A 28 -29.67 -28.46 17.21
C ALA A 28 -29.15 -28.19 18.64
N ASP A 29 -27.82 -28.18 18.84
CA ASP A 29 -27.20 -28.03 20.16
C ASP A 29 -25.90 -27.21 20.10
N ALA A 30 -25.95 -26.09 19.40
CA ALA A 30 -24.97 -25.02 19.60
C ALA A 30 -25.45 -24.15 20.78
N PRO A 31 -24.59 -23.85 21.79
CA PRO A 31 -24.95 -22.92 22.83
C PRO A 31 -25.32 -21.59 22.18
N ARG A 32 -26.54 -21.12 22.47
CA ARG A 32 -27.06 -19.81 22.09
C ARG A 32 -26.07 -18.76 22.61
N ALA A 33 -25.18 -18.29 21.74
CA ALA A 33 -24.43 -17.07 22.00
C ALA A 33 -25.45 -15.97 22.34
N PRO A 34 -25.20 -15.13 23.35
CA PRO A 34 -26.07 -13.99 23.62
C PRO A 34 -26.18 -13.21 22.31
N ALA A 35 -27.42 -12.98 21.87
CA ALA A 35 -27.70 -12.20 20.70
C ALA A 35 -27.03 -10.83 20.89
N ALA A 36 -25.93 -10.61 20.18
CA ALA A 36 -25.48 -9.26 19.91
C ALA A 36 -26.69 -8.54 19.31
N PRO A 37 -27.07 -7.35 19.80
CA PRO A 37 -28.18 -6.62 19.23
C PRO A 37 -27.83 -6.40 17.76
N ALA A 38 -28.60 -7.04 16.88
CA ALA A 38 -28.59 -6.74 15.47
C ALA A 38 -28.92 -5.25 15.36
N LEU A 39 -27.92 -4.43 15.04
CA LEU A 39 -28.19 -3.12 14.46
C LEU A 39 -28.85 -3.42 13.11
N ALA A 40 -30.18 -3.56 13.13
CA ALA A 40 -30.98 -3.30 11.96
C ALA A 40 -30.55 -1.93 11.42
N PRO A 41 -30.41 -1.74 10.11
CA PRO A 41 -30.30 -0.39 9.56
C PRO A 41 -31.56 0.34 10.03
N ALA A 42 -31.39 1.27 10.98
CA ALA A 42 -32.46 2.15 11.35
C ALA A 42 -32.92 2.80 10.04
N PRO A 43 -34.22 2.80 9.71
CA PRO A 43 -34.69 3.67 8.65
C PRO A 43 -34.20 5.07 9.05
N LEU A 44 -33.41 5.69 8.17
CA LEU A 44 -33.13 7.11 8.24
C LEU A 44 -34.47 7.80 8.00
N SER A 45 -35.31 7.81 9.04
CA SER A 45 -36.42 8.73 9.17
C SER A 45 -35.77 10.09 8.99
N PRO A 46 -36.20 10.91 8.02
CA PRO A 46 -35.69 12.26 7.95
C PRO A 46 -36.03 12.88 9.30
N ALA A 47 -35.01 13.05 10.13
CA ALA A 47 -35.14 13.79 11.36
C ALA A 47 -35.70 15.13 10.89
N ARG A 48 -36.99 15.35 11.16
CA ARG A 48 -37.61 16.64 10.99
C ARG A 48 -36.84 17.51 11.93
N SER A 49 -35.88 18.22 11.38
CA SER A 49 -35.02 19.14 12.11
C SER A 49 -35.98 20.13 12.74
N GLU A 50 -36.20 19.94 14.04
CA GLU A 50 -36.78 20.94 14.92
C GLU A 50 -36.10 22.25 14.54
N ALA A 51 -36.89 23.27 14.22
CA ALA A 51 -36.42 24.52 13.66
C ALA A 51 -35.43 25.19 14.63
N ALA A 52 -34.15 24.83 14.52
CA ALA A 52 -33.06 25.71 14.86
C ALA A 52 -33.31 27.02 14.11
N PRO A 53 -33.01 28.19 14.72
CA PRO A 53 -33.16 29.47 14.03
C PRO A 53 -32.50 29.32 12.66
N ARG A 54 -33.28 29.51 11.59
CA ARG A 54 -32.84 29.28 10.21
C ARG A 54 -31.62 30.18 10.00
N ALA A 55 -30.44 29.59 10.16
CA ALA A 55 -29.20 30.27 9.86
C ALA A 55 -29.32 30.78 8.42
N PRO A 56 -28.83 31.99 8.14
CA PRO A 56 -28.88 32.52 6.79
C PRO A 56 -28.31 31.49 5.82
N LEU A 57 -28.97 31.33 4.68
CA LEU A 57 -28.49 30.41 3.65
C LEU A 57 -27.10 30.89 3.20
N PRO A 58 -26.12 29.97 3.10
CA PRO A 58 -24.78 30.32 2.66
C PRO A 58 -24.78 30.98 1.29
N THR A 59 -23.91 31.96 1.14
CA THR A 59 -23.72 32.77 -0.06
C THR A 59 -22.38 32.43 -0.74
N VAL A 60 -22.14 33.03 -1.90
CA VAL A 60 -20.88 32.87 -2.63
C VAL A 60 -19.70 33.47 -1.84
N ASP A 61 -19.91 34.57 -1.12
CA ASP A 61 -18.88 35.21 -0.30
C ASP A 61 -18.43 34.31 0.86
N ASP A 62 -19.38 33.56 1.46
CA ASP A 62 -19.06 32.60 2.51
C ASP A 62 -18.12 31.50 2.00
N VAL A 63 -18.23 31.11 0.73
CA VAL A 63 -17.33 30.13 0.10
C VAL A 63 -15.92 30.69 -0.09
N ALA A 64 -15.78 32.00 -0.32
CA ALA A 64 -14.47 32.64 -0.46
C ALA A 64 -13.65 32.54 0.84
N GLY A 65 -14.31 32.60 1.99
CA GLY A 65 -13.69 32.48 3.32
C GLY A 65 -13.43 31.05 3.80
N LEU A 66 -13.94 30.01 3.12
CA LEU A 66 -13.75 28.62 3.56
C LEU A 66 -12.27 28.21 3.57
N THR A 67 -11.85 27.56 4.65
CA THR A 67 -10.56 26.86 4.76
C THR A 67 -10.78 25.34 4.66
N PRO A 68 -9.73 24.54 4.42
CA PRO A 68 -9.86 23.08 4.38
C PRO A 68 -10.46 22.46 5.64
N ASP A 69 -10.14 22.98 6.82
CA ASP A 69 -10.64 22.50 8.11
C ASP A 69 -12.04 23.04 8.48
N ALA A 70 -12.68 23.83 7.61
CA ALA A 70 -13.98 24.42 7.89
C ALA A 70 -15.11 23.38 7.80
N ASP A 71 -16.26 23.69 8.40
CA ASP A 71 -17.46 22.87 8.26
C ASP A 71 -18.20 23.18 6.94
N PHE A 72 -18.26 22.19 6.04
CA PHE A 72 -18.95 22.28 4.75
C PHE A 72 -20.41 21.82 4.82
N SER A 73 -20.89 21.29 5.95
CA SER A 73 -22.24 20.72 6.10
C SER A 73 -23.35 21.74 5.78
N ALA A 74 -23.13 23.01 6.14
CA ALA A 74 -24.05 24.10 5.87
C ALA A 74 -24.27 24.33 4.35
N PHE A 75 -23.26 24.10 3.52
CA PHE A 75 -23.30 24.33 2.06
C PHE A 75 -23.97 23.19 1.28
N VAL A 76 -24.24 22.05 1.92
CA VAL A 76 -24.97 20.91 1.33
C VAL A 76 -26.37 20.73 1.89
N ALA A 77 -26.80 21.62 2.80
CA ALA A 77 -28.14 21.63 3.37
C ALA A 77 -29.23 21.89 2.31
N GLN A 78 -30.47 21.49 2.61
CA GLN A 78 -31.60 21.77 1.74
C GLN A 78 -31.88 23.29 1.65
N GLY A 79 -32.12 23.78 0.43
CA GLY A 79 -32.42 25.19 0.16
C GLY A 79 -31.20 26.03 -0.23
N VAL A 80 -29.98 25.50 -0.17
CA VAL A 80 -28.78 26.17 -0.69
C VAL A 80 -28.81 26.20 -2.21
N ASP A 81 -28.43 27.34 -2.79
CA ASP A 81 -28.32 27.48 -4.23
C ASP A 81 -27.28 26.51 -4.82
N LYS A 82 -27.59 25.94 -5.98
CA LYS A 82 -26.73 24.92 -6.62
C LYS A 82 -25.39 25.47 -7.08
N SER A 83 -25.28 26.77 -7.40
CA SER A 83 -24.00 27.38 -7.74
C SER A 83 -23.09 27.48 -6.51
N VAL A 84 -23.65 27.89 -5.36
CA VAL A 84 -22.94 27.97 -4.07
C VAL A 84 -22.48 26.59 -3.62
N GLN A 85 -23.38 25.60 -3.66
CA GLN A 85 -23.06 24.20 -3.33
C GLN A 85 -21.92 23.66 -4.18
N ARG A 86 -21.96 23.87 -5.52
CA ARG A 86 -20.89 23.43 -6.43
C ARG A 86 -19.57 24.12 -6.12
N LEU A 87 -19.59 25.42 -5.81
CA LEU A 87 -18.38 26.17 -5.51
C LEU A 87 -17.73 25.68 -4.21
N ALA A 88 -18.52 25.45 -3.17
CA ALA A 88 -18.05 24.92 -1.89
C ALA A 88 -17.41 23.53 -2.06
N LEU A 89 -18.07 22.62 -2.78
CA LEU A 89 -17.53 21.29 -3.05
C LEU A 89 -16.27 21.35 -3.91
N LYS A 90 -16.22 22.24 -4.91
CA LYS A 90 -15.00 22.43 -5.72
C LYS A 90 -13.83 22.90 -4.86
N LYS A 91 -14.09 23.71 -3.84
CA LYS A 91 -13.08 24.17 -2.90
C LYS A 91 -12.65 23.07 -1.92
N LEU A 92 -13.58 22.26 -1.41
CA LEU A 92 -13.30 21.11 -0.56
C LEU A 92 -12.36 20.11 -1.26
N PHE A 93 -12.67 19.72 -2.50
CA PHE A 93 -11.85 18.75 -3.25
C PHE A 93 -10.60 19.35 -3.90
N ALA A 94 -10.37 20.66 -3.77
CA ALA A 94 -9.10 21.27 -4.17
C ALA A 94 -7.99 20.99 -3.16
N ASP A 95 -8.33 20.51 -1.96
CA ASP A 95 -7.34 20.21 -0.93
C ASP A 95 -6.45 19.01 -1.33
N PRO A 96 -5.11 19.12 -1.24
CA PRO A 96 -4.17 18.05 -1.57
C PRO A 96 -4.37 16.76 -0.78
N HIS A 97 -4.99 16.83 0.39
CA HIS A 97 -5.33 15.66 1.21
C HIS A 97 -6.18 14.64 0.44
N PHE A 98 -7.07 15.12 -0.43
CA PHE A 98 -7.91 14.25 -1.27
C PHE A 98 -7.20 13.75 -2.54
N HIS A 99 -5.98 14.20 -2.82
CA HIS A 99 -5.22 13.81 -4.00
C HIS A 99 -4.17 12.72 -3.69
N VAL A 100 -4.06 12.32 -2.42
CA VAL A 100 -3.15 11.25 -2.00
C VAL A 100 -3.78 9.90 -2.37
N MET A 101 -3.02 9.08 -3.12
CA MET A 101 -3.43 7.71 -3.39
C MET A 101 -3.49 6.92 -2.08
N ASP A 102 -4.62 6.26 -1.81
CA ASP A 102 -4.90 5.53 -0.57
C ASP A 102 -4.04 4.27 -0.36
N GLY A 103 -3.23 3.89 -1.35
CA GLY A 103 -2.39 2.71 -1.33
C GLY A 103 -3.16 1.39 -1.49
N LEU A 104 -4.48 1.43 -1.72
CA LEU A 104 -5.33 0.25 -1.78
C LEU A 104 -5.57 -0.26 -3.22
N ASP A 105 -5.20 0.50 -4.26
CA ASP A 105 -5.15 -0.08 -5.60
C ASP A 105 -4.09 -1.18 -5.66
N MET A 106 -4.57 -2.41 -5.62
CA MET A 106 -3.80 -3.65 -5.75
C MET A 106 -2.98 -3.72 -7.06
N TYR A 107 -3.11 -2.76 -7.98
CA TYR A 107 -2.36 -2.73 -9.23
C TYR A 107 -1.40 -1.54 -9.35
N MET A 108 -1.27 -0.68 -8.33
CA MET A 108 -0.30 0.43 -8.37
C MET A 108 1.14 0.00 -8.07
N SER A 109 1.33 -1.21 -7.54
CA SER A 109 2.65 -1.69 -7.14
C SER A 109 3.45 -2.21 -8.33
N ASP A 110 4.76 -1.94 -8.34
CA ASP A 110 5.67 -2.49 -9.33
C ASP A 110 6.00 -3.95 -9.01
N TYR A 111 5.20 -4.86 -9.55
CA TYR A 111 5.36 -6.30 -9.39
C TYR A 111 6.57 -6.89 -10.12
N ASN A 112 7.30 -6.10 -10.92
CA ASN A 112 8.57 -6.54 -11.49
C ASN A 112 9.71 -6.49 -10.48
N LYS A 113 9.52 -5.81 -9.34
CA LYS A 113 10.48 -5.80 -8.25
C LYS A 113 10.30 -7.05 -7.40
N ALA A 114 11.14 -8.04 -7.64
CA ALA A 114 11.24 -9.19 -6.76
C ALA A 114 11.70 -8.75 -5.36
N SER A 115 10.99 -9.18 -4.32
CA SER A 115 11.46 -9.01 -2.94
C SER A 115 12.70 -9.88 -2.73
N PRO A 116 13.82 -9.34 -2.23
CA PRO A 116 15.05 -10.10 -2.07
C PRO A 116 14.87 -11.21 -1.04
N LEU A 117 15.25 -12.43 -1.40
CA LEU A 117 15.29 -13.55 -0.47
C LEU A 117 16.48 -13.40 0.48
N SER A 118 16.26 -13.61 1.78
CA SER A 118 17.35 -13.62 2.75
C SER A 118 18.24 -14.86 2.56
N PRO A 119 19.52 -14.81 2.96
CA PRO A 119 20.42 -15.97 2.88
C PRO A 119 19.88 -17.20 3.62
N ALA A 120 19.21 -16.99 4.75
CA ALA A 120 18.57 -18.07 5.50
C ALA A 120 17.40 -18.70 4.72
N MET A 121 16.59 -17.89 4.02
CA MET A 121 15.54 -18.41 3.13
C MET A 121 16.15 -19.16 1.95
N LEU A 122 17.18 -18.61 1.30
CA LEU A 122 17.92 -19.30 0.23
C LEU A 122 18.49 -20.64 0.70
N ALA A 123 19.13 -20.69 1.86
CA ALA A 123 19.67 -21.92 2.45
C ALA A 123 18.59 -22.96 2.80
N SER A 124 17.33 -22.52 3.01
CA SER A 124 16.21 -23.42 3.27
C SER A 124 15.65 -24.10 2.01
N LEU A 125 16.04 -23.67 0.80
CA LEU A 125 15.65 -24.31 -0.46
C LEU A 125 16.42 -25.62 -0.70
N LYS A 126 16.09 -26.66 0.08
CA LYS A 126 16.71 -28.00 0.00
C LYS A 126 16.52 -28.72 -1.34
N HIS A 127 15.59 -28.26 -2.18
CA HIS A 127 15.29 -28.87 -3.49
C HIS A 127 16.03 -28.22 -4.67
N ALA A 128 16.77 -27.12 -4.44
CA ALA A 128 17.41 -26.36 -5.51
C ALA A 128 18.96 -26.23 -5.40
N PRO A 129 19.72 -27.14 -4.76
CA PRO A 129 21.15 -26.92 -4.55
C PRO A 129 21.93 -26.72 -5.85
N GLY A 130 21.69 -27.52 -6.89
CA GLY A 130 22.39 -27.39 -8.17
C GLY A 130 22.07 -26.11 -8.96
N VAL A 131 20.90 -25.50 -8.75
CA VAL A 131 20.54 -24.22 -9.39
C VAL A 131 21.19 -23.06 -8.63
N LEU A 132 21.20 -23.13 -7.30
CA LEU A 132 21.84 -22.12 -6.46
C LEU A 132 23.36 -22.13 -6.65
N ASP A 133 24.01 -23.31 -6.68
CA ASP A 133 25.45 -23.44 -6.91
C ASP A 133 25.86 -22.89 -8.27
N ARG A 134 25.06 -23.11 -9.32
CA ARG A 134 25.33 -22.54 -10.65
C ARG A 134 25.19 -21.03 -10.66
N LEU A 135 24.15 -20.49 -10.00
CA LEU A 135 23.85 -19.06 -10.01
C LEU A 135 24.83 -18.24 -9.16
N PHE A 136 25.33 -18.81 -8.06
CA PHE A 136 26.25 -18.14 -7.14
C PHE A 136 27.72 -18.53 -7.35
N GLY A 137 28.02 -19.70 -7.92
CA GLY A 137 29.38 -20.12 -8.24
C GLY A 137 30.06 -19.25 -9.30
N GLU A 138 29.32 -18.82 -10.32
CA GLU A 138 29.82 -17.91 -11.37
C GLU A 138 30.10 -16.48 -10.84
N GLN A 139 29.37 -16.05 -9.80
CA GLN A 139 29.54 -14.73 -9.15
C GLN A 139 30.79 -14.69 -8.26
N GLN A 140 31.07 -15.79 -7.56
CA GLN A 140 32.24 -15.90 -6.69
C GLN A 140 33.54 -15.91 -7.52
N GLU A 141 33.59 -16.64 -8.64
CA GLU A 141 34.76 -16.66 -9.54
C GLU A 141 35.03 -15.30 -10.19
N GLY A 142 33.99 -14.53 -10.53
CA GLY A 142 34.11 -13.17 -11.07
C GLY A 142 34.63 -12.16 -10.03
N ALA A 143 34.10 -12.23 -8.80
CA ALA A 143 34.54 -11.38 -7.69
C ALA A 143 35.96 -11.71 -7.23
N ASP A 144 36.32 -12.99 -7.17
CA ASP A 144 37.66 -13.46 -6.77
C ASP A 144 38.72 -13.12 -7.84
N LYS A 145 38.37 -13.21 -9.14
CA LYS A 145 39.25 -12.72 -10.23
C LYS A 145 39.43 -11.21 -10.18
N ALA A 146 38.37 -10.44 -9.91
CA ALA A 146 38.46 -8.99 -9.78
C ALA A 146 39.28 -8.57 -8.55
N ALA A 147 39.18 -9.31 -7.45
CA ALA A 147 39.99 -9.10 -6.25
C ALA A 147 41.47 -9.49 -6.48
N GLN A 148 41.74 -10.61 -7.16
CA GLN A 148 43.11 -11.00 -7.52
C GLN A 148 43.77 -10.05 -8.53
N ALA A 149 43.01 -9.49 -9.48
CA ALA A 149 43.50 -8.46 -10.40
C ALA A 149 43.90 -7.17 -9.65
N GLN A 150 43.13 -6.76 -8.63
CA GLN A 150 43.45 -5.60 -7.78
C GLN A 150 44.66 -5.86 -6.86
N LEU A 151 44.82 -7.08 -6.35
CA LEU A 151 45.97 -7.48 -5.52
C LEU A 151 47.28 -7.65 -6.33
N THR A 152 47.18 -7.91 -7.63
CA THR A 152 48.34 -8.00 -8.54
C THR A 152 48.75 -6.64 -9.10
N ASP A 153 47.81 -5.73 -9.32
CA ASP A 153 48.07 -4.32 -9.65
C ASP A 153 48.78 -3.58 -8.51
N MET A 154 48.38 -3.81 -7.26
CA MET A 154 49.06 -3.27 -6.07
C MET A 154 50.47 -3.84 -5.82
N GLN A 155 50.84 -4.97 -6.43
CA GLN A 155 52.18 -5.58 -6.26
C GLN A 155 53.16 -5.24 -7.39
N HIS A 156 52.71 -4.61 -8.49
CA HIS A 156 53.59 -4.20 -9.60
C HIS A 156 53.81 -2.68 -9.72
N GLY A 157 53.29 -1.88 -8.78
CA GLY A 157 53.57 -0.43 -8.70
C GLY A 157 54.92 -0.13 -8.06
N GLN A 158 56.00 -0.14 -8.84
CA GLN A 158 57.24 0.54 -8.43
C GLN A 158 56.97 2.06 -8.32
N PRO A 159 57.42 2.73 -7.24
CA PRO A 159 57.29 4.17 -7.12
C PRO A 159 58.35 4.81 -8.02
N THR A 160 57.93 5.47 -9.10
CA THR A 160 58.77 6.51 -9.73
C THR A 160 58.37 7.83 -9.12
N GLU A 161 59.09 8.14 -8.05
CA GLU A 161 59.23 9.45 -7.45
C GLU A 161 59.79 10.40 -8.52
N GLN A 162 59.00 11.39 -8.97
CA GLN A 162 59.54 12.67 -9.42
C GLN A 162 58.71 13.80 -8.80
N GLU A 163 59.47 14.60 -8.06
CA GLU A 163 59.14 15.67 -7.13
C GLU A 163 58.81 16.99 -7.85
N HIS A 164 58.37 17.98 -7.05
CA HIS A 164 58.32 19.42 -7.33
C HIS A 164 57.13 19.94 -8.19
N THR A 165 56.32 20.93 -7.79
CA THR A 165 56.36 21.96 -6.73
C THR A 165 54.93 22.49 -6.52
N PRO A 166 54.51 22.93 -5.30
CA PRO A 166 53.20 23.56 -5.12
C PRO A 166 53.35 25.08 -5.21
N GLU A 167 52.61 25.76 -6.11
CA GLU A 167 52.25 27.16 -5.85
C GLU A 167 51.10 27.69 -6.71
N HIS A 168 50.30 28.52 -6.04
CA HIS A 168 49.44 29.60 -6.55
C HIS A 168 48.04 29.26 -7.10
N GLU A 169 47.07 29.35 -6.18
CA GLU A 169 46.07 30.43 -6.16
C GLU A 169 45.37 30.79 -7.49
N ARG A 170 44.08 30.40 -7.60
CA ARG A 170 42.93 31.33 -7.73
C ARG A 170 41.62 30.56 -7.94
N ALA A 171 40.62 30.94 -7.14
CA ALA A 171 39.21 30.62 -7.37
C ALA A 171 38.60 31.53 -8.49
N PRO A 172 37.31 31.36 -8.82
CA PRO A 172 36.81 30.83 -10.09
C PRO A 172 36.48 31.92 -11.12
N GLN A 173 36.71 31.66 -12.41
CA GLN A 173 36.13 32.49 -13.47
C GLN A 173 34.86 31.87 -14.04
N SER A 174 33.77 32.49 -13.62
CA SER A 174 32.49 32.58 -14.31
C SER A 174 32.69 32.74 -15.83
N THR A 175 32.21 31.78 -16.63
CA THR A 175 32.06 31.96 -18.08
C THR A 175 30.58 32.04 -18.40
N GLN A 176 30.13 33.29 -18.49
CA GLN A 176 28.97 33.71 -19.25
C GLN A 176 29.29 33.55 -20.73
N GLN A 177 28.51 32.72 -21.45
CA GLN A 177 28.49 32.75 -22.90
C GLN A 177 27.07 32.51 -23.39
N GLY A 178 26.46 33.59 -23.87
CA GLY A 178 25.34 33.53 -24.81
C GLY A 178 25.88 33.56 -26.24
N ASN A 179 25.13 32.96 -27.15
CA ASN A 179 24.97 33.36 -28.55
C ASN A 179 23.83 32.49 -29.10
N ALA A 180 22.67 33.08 -29.42
CA ALA A 180 22.32 33.74 -30.69
C ALA A 180 21.50 32.78 -31.57
#